data_AF-A0A815HQQ2-F1
#
_entry.id   AF-A0A815HQQ2-F1
#
_cell.length_a   1.000
_cell.length_b   1.000
_cell.length_c   1.000
_cell.angle_alpha   90.00
_cell.angle_beta   90.00
_cell.angle_gamma   90.00
#
_symmetry.space_group_name_H-M   'P 1'
#
loop_
_entity.id
_entity.type
_entity.pdbx_description
1 polymer ?
#
loop_
_entity_poly.entity_id
_entity_poly.type
_entity_poly.pdbx_seq_one_letter_code
_entity_poly.pdbx_strand_id
1 'polypeptide(L)'
;MSSVNQSADQFQPPVVPRDAEGYVKSFNLSGSDGPEVAAEARAFFEKYGFVVFSNVFTPEQCETTIADIWDVIESAVGQPIRHNEKLWDHPLWYRTGITNEGIIGHASLWTRQILLNRQSA
;
A
#
# COMPACT_ATOMS: atom_id res chain seq x y z
N MET A 1 -34.66 -41.90 13.30
CA MET A 1 -34.39 -40.67 12.54
C MET A 1 -33.41 -39.85 13.36
N SER A 2 -32.11 -40.03 13.10
CA SER A 2 -31.05 -39.37 13.86
C SER A 2 -30.73 -38.03 13.19
N SER A 3 -31.05 -36.94 13.87
CA SER A 3 -30.77 -35.57 13.42
C SER A 3 -29.25 -35.36 13.36
N VAL A 4 -28.74 -35.08 12.18
CA VAL A 4 -27.36 -34.63 11.97
C VAL A 4 -27.26 -33.20 12.48
N ASN A 5 -26.59 -33.02 13.62
CA ASN A 5 -26.16 -31.70 14.09
C ASN A 5 -25.10 -31.18 13.12
N GLN A 6 -25.51 -30.39 12.13
CA GLN A 6 -24.61 -29.52 11.37
C GLN A 6 -24.23 -28.37 12.29
N SER A 7 -23.15 -28.53 13.06
CA SER A 7 -22.45 -27.39 13.62
C SER A 7 -21.84 -26.63 12.45
N ALA A 8 -22.47 -25.53 12.05
CA ALA A 8 -21.86 -24.55 11.19
C ALA A 8 -20.59 -24.05 11.91
N ASP A 9 -19.42 -24.51 11.46
CA ASP A 9 -18.13 -23.93 11.85
C ASP A 9 -18.15 -22.47 11.39
N GLN A 10 -18.60 -21.61 12.30
CA GLN A 10 -18.65 -20.17 12.10
C GLN A 10 -17.21 -19.70 11.95
N PHE A 11 -16.83 -19.26 10.75
CA PHE A 11 -15.52 -18.68 10.50
C PHE A 11 -15.27 -17.56 11.52
N GLN A 12 -14.30 -17.78 12.41
CA GLN A 12 -13.84 -16.76 13.33
C GLN A 12 -12.59 -16.12 12.74
N PRO A 13 -12.64 -14.83 12.35
CA PRO A 13 -11.46 -14.17 11.84
C PRO A 13 -10.38 -14.14 12.93
N PRO A 14 -9.12 -14.45 12.59
CA PRO A 14 -8.03 -14.44 13.55
C PRO A 14 -7.87 -13.04 14.14
N VAL A 15 -7.75 -12.94 15.46
CA VAL A 15 -7.48 -11.67 16.14
C VAL A 15 -6.02 -11.27 15.87
N VAL A 16 -5.85 -10.21 15.09
CA VAL A 16 -4.53 -9.71 14.71
C VAL A 16 -3.93 -8.87 15.86
N PRO A 17 -2.66 -9.09 16.25
CA PRO A 17 -1.96 -8.28 17.23
C PRO A 17 -1.91 -6.81 16.83
N ARG A 18 -2.17 -5.92 17.80
CA ARG A 18 -2.10 -4.47 17.63
C ARG A 18 -0.91 -3.88 18.38
N ASP A 19 -0.41 -2.76 17.90
CA ASP A 19 0.60 -1.95 18.59
C ASP A 19 -0.02 -1.07 19.70
N ALA A 20 0.82 -0.24 20.33
CA ALA A 20 0.41 0.66 21.41
C ALA A 20 -0.58 1.75 20.98
N GLU A 21 -0.63 2.07 19.68
CA GLU A 21 -1.51 3.07 19.09
C GLU A 21 -2.82 2.46 18.56
N GLY A 22 -2.93 1.12 18.60
CA GLY A 22 -4.11 0.39 18.16
C GLY A 22 -4.10 0.03 16.68
N TYR A 23 -3.00 0.30 15.96
CA TYR A 23 -2.78 -0.18 14.60
C TYR A 23 -2.31 -1.63 14.61
N VAL A 24 -2.33 -2.29 13.44
CA VAL A 24 -1.79 -3.65 13.34
C VAL A 24 -0.28 -3.60 13.57
N LYS A 25 0.24 -4.58 14.32
CA LYS A 25 1.67 -4.73 14.56
C LYS A 25 2.48 -4.56 13.28
N SER A 26 3.37 -3.57 13.28
CA SER A 26 4.31 -3.30 12.19
C SER A 26 5.74 -3.72 12.55
N PHE A 27 6.56 -3.89 11.53
CA PHE A 27 7.98 -4.22 11.62
C PHE A 27 8.80 -3.09 11.00
N ASN A 28 9.92 -2.72 11.61
CA ASN A 28 10.83 -1.73 11.04
C ASN A 28 11.96 -2.46 10.29
N LEU A 29 12.39 -1.88 9.16
CA LEU A 29 13.48 -2.39 8.33
C LEU A 29 14.77 -1.61 8.55
N SER A 30 14.92 -0.93 9.70
CA SER A 30 16.12 -0.14 9.96
C SER A 30 17.33 -1.06 9.86
N GLY A 31 18.36 -0.68 9.11
CA GLY A 31 19.45 -1.59 8.70
C GLY A 31 20.25 -2.24 9.84
N SER A 32 19.96 -1.89 11.09
CA SER A 32 20.46 -2.49 12.34
C SER A 32 19.57 -3.60 12.90
N ASP A 33 18.35 -3.75 12.41
CA ASP A 33 17.39 -4.78 12.82
C ASP A 33 17.74 -6.08 12.08
N GLY A 34 18.53 -6.91 12.75
CA GLY A 34 19.13 -8.12 12.18
C GLY A 34 18.14 -9.20 11.72
N PRO A 35 18.62 -10.42 11.42
CA PRO A 35 17.81 -11.54 10.91
C PRO A 35 16.62 -11.94 11.78
N GLU A 36 16.58 -11.49 13.04
CA GLU A 36 15.49 -11.75 14.00
C GLU A 36 14.18 -11.05 13.62
N VAL A 37 14.23 -9.78 13.20
CA VAL A 37 13.01 -9.04 12.78
C VAL A 37 12.44 -9.62 11.49
N ALA A 38 13.30 -10.06 10.58
CA ALA A 38 12.89 -10.76 9.36
C ALA A 38 12.23 -12.12 9.67
N ALA A 39 12.78 -12.87 10.64
CA ALA A 39 12.20 -14.13 11.08
C ALA A 39 10.83 -13.93 11.75
N GLU A 40 10.69 -12.88 12.57
CA GLU A 40 9.43 -12.55 13.23
C GLU A 40 8.35 -12.08 12.23
N ALA A 41 8.74 -11.21 11.29
CA ALA A 41 7.87 -10.77 10.20
C ALA A 41 7.40 -11.96 9.34
N ARG A 42 8.29 -12.92 9.05
CA ARG A 42 7.95 -14.16 8.34
C ARG A 42 6.97 -15.02 9.13
N ALA A 43 7.21 -15.24 10.42
CA ALA A 43 6.30 -16.01 11.28
C ALA A 43 4.92 -15.34 11.37
N PHE A 44 4.88 -14.01 11.41
CA PHE A 44 3.64 -13.24 11.37
C PHE A 44 2.90 -13.44 10.05
N PHE A 45 3.60 -13.37 8.92
CA PHE A 45 3.03 -13.62 7.60
C PHE A 45 2.49 -15.05 7.46
N GLU A 46 3.22 -16.07 7.92
CA GLU A 46 2.78 -17.47 7.88
C GLU A 46 1.50 -17.69 8.71
N LYS A 47 1.31 -16.92 9.79
CA LYS A 47 0.12 -17.02 10.65
C LYS A 47 -1.10 -16.25 10.13
N TYR A 48 -0.91 -15.03 9.62
CA TYR A 48 -2.03 -14.12 9.28
C TYR A 48 -2.19 -13.85 7.79
N GLY A 49 -1.22 -14.24 6.96
CA GLY A 49 -1.24 -14.07 5.50
C GLY A 49 -0.82 -12.67 5.02
N PHE A 50 -0.38 -11.79 5.92
CA PHE A 50 0.09 -10.45 5.58
C PHE A 50 1.11 -9.96 6.62
N VAL A 51 1.81 -8.87 6.31
CA VAL A 51 2.77 -8.20 7.19
C VAL A 51 2.77 -6.69 6.89
N VAL A 52 2.99 -5.87 7.91
CA VAL A 52 3.08 -4.41 7.76
C VAL A 52 4.51 -3.97 8.06
N PHE A 53 5.14 -3.27 7.13
CA PHE A 53 6.43 -2.62 7.36
C PHE A 53 6.22 -1.13 7.57
N SER A 54 6.69 -0.62 8.71
CA SER A 54 6.67 0.80 9.05
C SER A 54 8.02 1.44 8.71
N ASN A 55 8.01 2.75 8.47
CA ASN A 55 9.22 3.55 8.20
C ASN A 55 10.01 3.07 6.97
N VAL A 56 9.30 2.57 5.94
CA VAL A 56 9.91 2.18 4.66
C VAL A 56 10.44 3.40 3.91
N PHE A 57 9.72 4.52 4.01
CA PHE A 57 10.11 5.82 3.47
C PHE A 57 10.15 6.85 4.58
N THR A 58 11.10 7.79 4.49
CA THR A 58 11.09 8.97 5.35
C THR A 58 9.95 9.92 4.94
N PRO A 59 9.51 10.82 5.83
CA PRO A 59 8.49 11.83 5.48
C PRO A 59 8.86 12.63 4.23
N GLU A 60 10.14 13.00 4.08
CA GLU A 60 10.64 13.76 2.92
C GLU A 60 10.59 12.95 1.62
N GLN A 61 10.85 11.64 1.70
CA GLN A 61 10.71 10.73 0.56
C GLN A 61 9.25 10.55 0.15
N CYS A 62 8.34 10.50 1.13
CA CYS A 62 6.91 10.49 0.88
C CYS A 62 6.46 11.79 0.19
N GLU A 63 6.86 12.96 0.69
CA GLU A 63 6.53 14.25 0.10
C GLU A 63 7.03 14.39 -1.34
N THR A 64 8.29 14.00 -1.58
CA THR A 64 8.88 13.96 -2.93
C THR A 64 8.09 13.04 -3.85
N THR A 65 7.76 11.83 -3.37
CA THR A 65 6.98 10.86 -4.17
C THR A 65 5.59 11.40 -4.51
N ILE A 66 4.92 12.04 -3.56
CA ILE A 66 3.61 12.66 -3.80
C ILE A 66 3.76 13.79 -4.83
N ALA A 67 4.80 14.63 -4.71
CA ALA A 67 5.07 15.67 -5.70
C ALA A 67 5.27 15.10 -7.10
N ASP A 68 6.12 14.08 -7.25
CA ASP A 68 6.36 13.45 -8.55
C ASP A 68 5.07 12.85 -9.17
N ILE A 69 4.22 12.23 -8.34
CA ILE A 69 2.93 11.69 -8.79
C ILE A 69 2.09 12.81 -9.39
N TRP A 70 2.01 13.95 -8.69
CA TRP A 70 1.29 15.12 -9.19
C TRP A 70 1.92 15.72 -10.44
N ASP A 71 3.24 15.79 -10.54
CA ASP A 71 3.91 16.33 -11.72
C ASP A 71 3.61 15.49 -12.97
N VAL A 72 3.57 14.16 -12.84
CA VAL A 72 3.17 13.26 -13.94
C VAL A 72 1.72 13.48 -14.32
N ILE A 73 0.82 13.58 -13.34
CA ILE A 73 -0.60 13.86 -13.55
C ILE A 73 -0.78 15.18 -14.28
N GLU A 74 -0.21 16.27 -13.76
CA GLU A 74 -0.38 17.63 -14.29
C GLU A 74 0.28 17.78 -15.67
N SER A 75 1.40 17.10 -15.91
CA SER A 75 2.02 17.01 -17.23
C SER A 75 1.10 16.32 -18.24
N ALA A 76 0.46 15.21 -17.87
CA ALA A 76 -0.45 14.48 -18.74
C ALA A 76 -1.79 15.22 -18.98
N VAL A 77 -2.26 15.95 -17.98
CA VAL A 77 -3.49 16.77 -18.06
C VAL A 77 -3.22 18.11 -18.76
N GLY A 78 -1.99 18.63 -18.71
CA GLY A 78 -1.56 19.90 -19.31
C GLY A 78 -1.98 21.15 -18.52
N GLN A 79 -2.42 20.99 -17.27
CA GLN A 79 -2.84 22.07 -16.39
C GLN A 79 -2.63 21.69 -14.91
N PRO A 80 -2.38 22.67 -14.02
CA PRO A 80 -2.25 22.42 -12.59
C PRO A 80 -3.63 22.11 -11.98
N ILE A 81 -3.77 20.93 -11.38
CA ILE A 81 -5.04 20.42 -10.82
C ILE A 81 -4.92 19.96 -9.36
N ARG A 82 -3.69 19.81 -8.84
CA ARG A 82 -3.41 19.31 -7.48
C ARG A 82 -4.17 20.03 -6.38
N HIS A 83 -4.37 21.33 -6.52
CA HIS A 83 -4.99 22.19 -5.51
C HIS A 83 -6.42 22.63 -5.88
N ASN A 84 -7.03 21.99 -6.88
CA ASN A 84 -8.38 22.30 -7.31
C ASN A 84 -9.23 21.03 -7.40
N GLU A 85 -9.87 20.69 -6.28
CA GLU A 85 -10.73 19.50 -6.15
C GLU A 85 -11.84 19.44 -7.20
N LYS A 86 -12.32 20.60 -7.69
CA LYS A 86 -13.36 20.66 -8.75
C LYS A 86 -12.88 20.10 -10.08
N LEU A 87 -11.56 19.97 -10.27
CA LEU A 87 -10.94 19.41 -11.47
C LEU A 87 -10.59 17.93 -11.31
N TRP A 88 -10.89 17.30 -10.17
CA TRP A 88 -10.58 15.89 -9.94
C TRP A 88 -11.54 14.96 -10.70
N ASP A 89 -12.78 15.41 -10.91
CA ASP A 89 -13.76 14.73 -11.78
C ASP A 89 -13.58 15.08 -13.27
N HIS A 90 -12.51 15.80 -13.63
CA HIS A 90 -12.31 16.25 -15.00
C HIS A 90 -12.04 15.04 -15.92
N PRO A 91 -12.63 14.97 -17.12
CA PRO A 91 -12.48 13.83 -18.04
C PRO A 91 -11.03 13.48 -18.42
N LEU A 92 -10.11 14.42 -18.20
CA LEU A 92 -8.68 14.23 -18.44
C LEU A 92 -8.05 13.22 -17.46
N TRP A 93 -8.64 13.01 -16.28
CA TRP A 93 -8.19 11.97 -15.33
C TRP A 93 -8.36 10.55 -15.89
N TYR A 94 -9.39 10.31 -16.72
CA TYR A 94 -9.59 9.03 -17.41
C TYR A 94 -8.55 8.77 -18.50
N ARG A 95 -7.87 9.81 -19.01
CA ARG A 95 -6.86 9.66 -20.08
C ARG A 95 -5.50 9.22 -19.57
N THR A 96 -5.21 9.44 -18.28
CA THR A 96 -3.90 9.11 -17.69
C THR A 96 -3.80 7.65 -17.24
N GLY A 97 -4.91 6.90 -17.24
CA GLY A 97 -4.97 5.53 -16.71
C GLY A 97 -4.89 5.45 -15.19
N ILE A 98 -4.71 6.60 -14.50
CA ILE A 98 -4.55 6.69 -13.04
C ILE A 98 -5.81 6.27 -12.29
N THR A 99 -6.98 6.37 -12.93
CA THR A 99 -8.24 5.83 -12.38
C THR A 99 -8.17 4.35 -12.05
N ASN A 100 -7.26 3.61 -12.68
CA ASN A 100 -7.11 2.18 -12.49
C ASN A 100 -5.96 1.83 -11.52
N GLU A 101 -5.22 2.82 -11.01
CA GLU A 101 -4.16 2.59 -10.03
C GLU A 101 -4.74 2.06 -8.72
N GLY A 102 -4.08 1.03 -8.16
CA GLY A 102 -4.52 0.38 -6.93
C GLY A 102 -5.71 -0.57 -7.09
N ILE A 103 -6.32 -0.68 -8.28
CA ILE A 103 -7.36 -1.67 -8.56
C ILE A 103 -6.69 -3.03 -8.83
N ILE A 104 -7.07 -4.04 -8.05
CA ILE A 104 -6.60 -5.42 -8.20
C ILE A 104 -6.95 -5.91 -9.61
N GLY A 105 -5.92 -6.29 -10.39
CA GLY A 105 -6.06 -6.76 -11.78
C GLY A 105 -5.56 -5.77 -12.84
N HIS A 106 -5.28 -4.52 -12.46
CA HIS A 106 -4.66 -3.54 -13.35
C HIS A 106 -3.16 -3.41 -13.05
N ALA A 107 -2.35 -3.24 -14.10
CA ALA A 107 -0.91 -3.03 -13.95
C ALA A 107 -0.66 -1.62 -13.39
N SER A 108 0.18 -1.52 -12.35
CA SER A 108 0.54 -0.22 -11.80
C SER A 108 1.46 0.54 -12.76
N LEU A 109 1.10 1.79 -13.03
CA LEU A 109 1.90 2.80 -13.70
C LEU A 109 3.20 3.07 -12.93
N TRP A 110 3.21 2.88 -11.61
CA TRP A 110 4.37 3.06 -10.75
C TRP A 110 5.23 1.79 -10.66
N THR A 111 5.73 1.35 -11.82
CA THR A 111 6.59 0.15 -11.88
C THR A 111 7.89 0.36 -11.10
N ARG A 112 8.49 -0.74 -10.61
CA ARG A 112 9.81 -0.74 -9.98
C ARG A 112 10.86 0.00 -10.83
N GLN A 113 10.80 -0.13 -12.16
CA GLN A 113 11.74 0.53 -13.05
C GLN A 113 11.61 2.05 -13.01
N ILE A 114 10.39 2.59 -12.97
CA ILE A 114 10.14 4.03 -12.85
C ILE A 114 10.69 4.55 -11.51
N LEU A 115 10.50 3.81 -10.43
CA LEU A 115 11.04 4.17 -9.11
C LEU A 115 12.57 4.10 -9.05
N LEU A 116 13.19 3.11 -9.70
CA LEU A 116 14.67 3.00 -9.74
C LEU A 116 15.33 4.06 -10.61
N ASN A 117 14.68 4.46 -11.71
CA ASN A 117 15.15 5.56 -12.53
C ASN A 117 15.20 6.89 -11.73
N ARG A 118 14.35 7.05 -10.70
CA ARG A 118 14.38 8.21 -9.79
C ARG A 118 15.58 8.21 -8.84
N GLN A 119 16.08 7.04 -8.43
CA GLN A 119 17.23 6.96 -7.51
C GLN A 119 18.57 7.20 -8.20
N SER A 120 18.58 7.27 -9.54
CA SER A 120 19.79 7.36 -10.37
C SER A 120 19.96 8.73 -11.04
N ALA A 121 19.06 9.68 -10.79
CA ALA A 121 19.08 11.06 -11.28
C ALA A 121 19.47 12.02 -10.16
#